data_AF-A0A958J4B4-F1
#
_entry.id   AF-A0A958J4B4-F1
#
_cell.length_a   1.000
_cell.length_b   1.000
_cell.length_c   1.000
_cell.angle_alpha   90.00
_cell.angle_beta   90.00
_cell.angle_gamma   90.00
#
_symmetry.space_group_name_H-M   'P 1'
#
loop_
_entity.id
_entity.type
_entity.pdbx_description
1 polymer ?
#
loop_
_entity_poly.entity_id
_entity_poly.type
_entity_poly.pdbx_seq_one_letter_code
_entity_poly.pdbx_strand_id
1 'polypeptide(L)'
;MKIRYITWLWLLLALTSFLAPAMAETRCTASISYEWLKKEKDPPIKTEFVRMETVAANEPEARQKLSEKIPNAKSEALQKCRSEHESVAECLATKYSSMTSVINSLGFEARKSVEEAIKSDCSGAQGSCQKVEASEIECAEIDSSTETAEAQAGEGKEKKEEKKK
;
A
#
# COMPACT_ATOMS: atom_id res chain seq x y z
N MET A 1 3.02 25.40 -70.98
CA MET A 1 4.05 24.87 -70.05
C MET A 1 3.82 25.46 -68.66
N LYS A 2 3.98 24.69 -67.58
CA LYS A 2 3.86 25.06 -66.13
C LYS A 2 2.60 24.59 -65.37
N ILE A 3 2.28 23.29 -65.35
CA ILE A 3 1.43 22.69 -64.28
C ILE A 3 1.81 21.20 -64.09
N ARG A 4 2.99 20.90 -63.52
CA ARG A 4 3.39 19.50 -63.21
C ARG A 4 4.17 19.26 -61.90
N TYR A 5 4.36 20.29 -61.06
CA TYR A 5 5.24 20.16 -59.87
C TYR A 5 4.52 20.14 -58.50
N ILE A 6 3.20 20.34 -58.44
CA ILE A 6 2.49 20.50 -57.16
C ILE A 6 2.07 19.16 -56.53
N THR A 7 1.94 18.09 -57.32
CA THR A 7 1.48 16.78 -56.83
C THR A 7 2.57 15.94 -56.16
N TRP A 8 3.85 16.26 -56.35
CA TRP A 8 4.96 15.53 -55.70
C TRP A 8 5.27 16.05 -54.29
N LEU A 9 4.85 17.26 -53.93
CA LEU A 9 5.10 17.84 -52.60
C LEU A 9 4.19 17.27 -51.51
N TRP A 10 2.99 16.79 -51.88
CA TRP A 10 2.04 16.19 -50.94
C TRP A 10 2.36 14.73 -50.59
N LEU A 11 3.16 14.04 -51.42
CA LEU A 11 3.54 12.64 -51.19
C LEU A 11 4.76 12.47 -50.27
N LEU A 12 5.58 13.52 -50.09
CA LEU A 12 6.70 13.53 -49.15
C LEU A 12 6.31 13.95 -47.71
N LEU A 13 5.15 14.56 -47.53
CA LEU A 13 4.65 15.01 -46.22
C LEU A 13 3.84 13.93 -45.46
N ALA A 14 3.53 12.79 -46.10
CA ALA A 14 2.78 11.70 -45.48
C ALA A 14 3.66 10.62 -44.82
N LEU A 15 5.00 10.75 -44.86
CA LEU A 15 5.93 9.73 -44.36
C LEU A 15 6.73 10.15 -43.10
N THR A 16 6.26 11.15 -42.36
CA THR A 16 6.76 11.46 -41.00
C THR A 16 5.77 10.97 -39.95
N SER A 17 5.31 9.73 -40.09
CA SER A 17 4.53 9.04 -39.06
C SER A 17 5.45 8.69 -37.89
N PHE A 18 5.50 9.60 -36.92
CA PHE A 18 5.55 9.35 -35.48
C PHE A 18 6.29 8.07 -35.05
N LEU A 19 7.62 8.12 -35.01
CA LEU A 19 8.32 7.47 -33.90
C LEU A 19 7.99 8.29 -32.65
N ALA A 20 6.88 7.95 -31.98
CA ALA A 20 6.66 8.45 -30.64
C ALA A 20 7.76 7.83 -29.76
N PRO A 21 8.57 8.64 -29.05
CA PRO A 21 9.50 8.10 -28.08
C PRO A 21 8.70 7.28 -27.07
N ALA A 22 9.15 6.06 -26.78
CA ALA A 22 8.67 5.32 -25.62
C ALA A 22 9.03 6.18 -24.40
N MET A 23 8.02 6.85 -23.83
CA MET A 23 8.20 7.65 -22.63
C MET A 23 8.43 6.65 -21.49
N ALA A 24 9.64 6.65 -20.93
CA ALA A 24 9.92 5.85 -19.74
C ALA A 24 8.96 6.29 -18.63
N GLU A 25 8.27 5.34 -18.01
CA GLU A 25 7.39 5.63 -16.89
C GLU A 25 8.24 5.83 -15.63
N THR A 26 7.82 6.70 -14.72
CA THR A 26 8.51 6.92 -13.44
C THR A 26 7.66 6.37 -12.30
N ARG A 27 8.24 5.51 -11.45
CA ARG A 27 7.66 5.06 -10.19
C ARG A 27 8.17 5.91 -9.06
N CYS A 28 7.29 6.49 -8.27
CA CYS A 28 7.65 7.12 -7.00
C CYS A 28 7.05 6.33 -5.84
N THR A 29 7.82 6.14 -4.78
CA THR A 29 7.39 5.43 -3.57
C THR A 29 7.64 6.26 -2.31
N ALA A 30 6.79 6.09 -1.31
CA ALA A 30 6.98 6.64 0.03
C ALA A 30 6.35 5.71 1.06
N SER A 31 6.99 5.53 2.21
CA SER A 31 6.42 4.80 3.35
C SER A 31 5.87 5.75 4.39
N ILE A 32 4.80 5.34 5.06
CA ILE A 32 4.19 6.05 6.17
C ILE A 32 4.35 5.18 7.41
N SER A 33 4.82 5.78 8.49
CA SER A 33 5.03 5.12 9.77
C SER A 33 4.50 6.00 10.89
N TYR A 34 4.12 5.39 12.00
CA TYR A 34 3.75 6.10 13.22
C TYR A 34 4.56 5.60 14.40
N GLU A 35 4.77 6.50 15.35
CA GLU A 35 5.45 6.25 16.61
C GLU A 35 4.46 6.33 17.76
N TRP A 36 4.54 5.36 18.67
CA TRP A 36 3.71 5.33 19.87
C TRP A 36 4.55 4.95 21.09
N LEU A 37 4.14 5.45 22.25
CA LEU A 37 4.77 5.20 23.54
C LEU A 37 3.88 4.29 24.37
N LYS A 38 4.40 3.15 24.79
CA LYS A 38 3.71 2.24 25.72
C LYS A 38 3.58 2.86 27.12
N LYS A 39 4.64 3.51 27.59
CA LYS A 39 4.67 4.30 28.83
C LYS A 39 5.49 5.55 28.58
N GLU A 40 5.25 6.61 29.36
CA GLU A 40 5.90 7.92 29.20
C GLU A 40 7.45 7.86 29.24
N LYS A 41 8.03 6.85 29.90
CA LYS A 41 9.48 6.68 30.04
C LYS A 41 10.09 5.66 29.07
N ASP A 42 9.27 4.94 28.32
CA ASP A 42 9.76 3.93 27.37
C ASP A 42 10.21 4.63 26.07
N PRO A 43 11.12 4.04 25.28
CA PRO A 43 11.44 4.57 23.96
C PRO A 43 10.24 4.44 23.01
N PRO A 44 10.06 5.39 22.07
CA PRO A 44 8.99 5.31 21.07
C PRO A 44 9.18 4.08 20.17
N ILE A 45 8.08 3.37 19.95
CA ILE A 45 8.02 2.21 19.07
C ILE A 45 7.55 2.70 17.70
N LYS A 46 8.42 2.58 16.69
CA LYS A 46 8.11 2.93 15.30
C LYS A 46 7.49 1.75 14.57
N THR A 47 6.31 1.95 14.00
CA THR A 47 5.57 0.93 13.24
C THR A 47 5.33 1.44 11.83
N GLU A 48 5.68 0.63 10.83
CA GLU A 48 5.36 0.92 9.43
C GLU A 48 3.87 0.63 9.20
N PHE A 49 3.16 1.60 8.62
CA PHE A 49 1.72 1.50 8.36
C PHE A 49 1.46 1.07 6.92
N VAL A 50 1.99 1.81 5.95
CA VAL A 50 1.75 1.53 4.53
C VAL A 50 2.92 2.04 3.69
N ARG A 51 3.27 1.27 2.66
CA ARG A 51 4.13 1.72 1.56
C ARG A 51 3.25 2.07 0.38
N MET A 52 3.32 3.33 -0.05
CA MET A 52 2.56 3.85 -1.17
C MET A 52 3.43 3.98 -2.39
N GLU A 53 2.83 3.75 -3.55
CA GLU A 53 3.46 3.93 -4.85
C GLU A 53 2.53 4.65 -5.83
N THR A 54 3.13 5.40 -6.75
CA THR A 54 2.49 5.98 -7.92
C THR A 54 3.38 5.83 -9.14
N VAL A 55 2.75 5.63 -10.29
CA VAL A 55 3.42 5.60 -11.58
C VAL A 55 2.83 6.71 -12.45
N ALA A 56 3.69 7.44 -13.18
CA ALA A 56 3.27 8.45 -14.14
C ALA A 56 4.28 8.56 -15.31
N ALA A 57 3.93 9.36 -16.33
CA ALA A 57 4.77 9.54 -17.52
C ALA A 57 6.07 10.31 -17.27
N ASN A 58 6.19 10.97 -16.11
CA ASN A 58 7.38 11.70 -15.68
C ASN A 58 7.40 11.85 -14.15
N GLU A 59 8.58 12.10 -13.60
CA GLU A 59 8.80 12.28 -12.16
C GLU A 59 7.91 13.35 -11.50
N PRO A 60 7.79 14.59 -12.02
CA PRO A 60 7.01 15.62 -11.34
C PRO A 60 5.53 15.25 -11.22
N GLU A 61 4.94 14.59 -12.22
CA GLU A 61 3.57 14.11 -12.15
C GLU A 61 3.41 12.97 -11.11
N ALA A 62 4.33 12.00 -11.10
CA ALA A 62 4.30 10.89 -10.14
C ALA A 62 4.46 11.39 -8.69
N ARG A 63 5.40 12.31 -8.46
CA ARG A 63 5.65 12.94 -7.16
C ARG A 63 4.47 13.80 -6.71
N GLN A 64 3.86 14.57 -7.61
CA GLN A 64 2.65 15.34 -7.30
C GLN A 64 1.51 14.41 -6.87
N LYS A 65 1.19 13.39 -7.67
CA LYS A 65 0.15 12.39 -7.35
C LYS A 65 0.39 11.71 -6.00
N LEU A 66 1.64 11.38 -5.67
CA LEU A 66 1.97 10.79 -4.38
C LEU A 66 1.81 11.79 -3.23
N SER A 67 2.25 13.02 -3.43
CA SER A 67 2.15 14.10 -2.43
C SER A 67 0.70 14.44 -2.06
N GLU A 68 -0.23 14.33 -3.00
CA GLU A 68 -1.67 14.53 -2.77
C GLU A 68 -2.28 13.42 -1.90
N LYS A 69 -1.73 12.19 -1.97
CA LYS A 69 -2.23 11.04 -1.19
C LYS A 69 -1.65 10.98 0.23
N ILE A 70 -0.43 11.49 0.46
CA ILE A 70 0.28 11.40 1.75
C ILE A 70 -0.54 11.97 2.93
N PRO A 71 -1.22 13.14 2.84
CA PRO A 71 -1.98 13.69 3.97
C PRO A 71 -3.11 12.77 4.44
N ASN A 72 -3.84 12.16 3.51
CA ASN A 72 -4.93 11.25 3.84
C ASN A 72 -4.39 10.00 4.54
N ALA A 73 -3.34 9.39 3.98
CA ALA A 73 -2.74 8.21 4.57
C ALA A 73 -2.06 8.50 5.93
N LYS A 74 -1.54 9.71 6.16
CA LYS A 74 -1.09 10.16 7.49
C LYS A 74 -2.25 10.25 8.49
N SER A 75 -3.40 10.76 8.07
CA SER A 75 -4.60 10.83 8.92
C SER A 75 -5.09 9.43 9.28
N GLU A 76 -5.12 8.51 8.31
CA GLU A 76 -5.48 7.10 8.53
C GLU A 76 -4.50 6.41 9.47
N ALA A 77 -3.19 6.61 9.30
CA ALA A 77 -2.17 6.06 10.20
C ALA A 77 -2.35 6.56 11.63
N LEU A 78 -2.67 7.85 11.83
CA LEU A 78 -2.93 8.41 13.15
C LEU A 78 -4.18 7.79 13.79
N GLN A 79 -5.28 7.71 13.03
CA GLN A 79 -6.52 7.10 13.52
C GLN A 79 -6.30 5.63 13.89
N LYS A 80 -5.57 4.90 13.04
CA LYS A 80 -5.19 3.51 13.29
C LYS A 80 -4.39 3.39 14.58
N CYS A 81 -3.35 4.20 14.75
CA CYS A 81 -2.57 4.24 15.98
C CYS A 81 -3.45 4.47 17.21
N ARG A 82 -4.35 5.47 17.20
CA ARG A 82 -5.22 5.77 18.34
C ARG A 82 -6.18 4.64 18.67
N SER A 83 -6.74 4.02 17.64
CA SER A 83 -7.67 2.91 17.81
C SER A 83 -7.02 1.66 18.40
N GLU A 84 -5.74 1.43 18.10
CA GLU A 84 -4.99 0.27 18.58
C GLU A 84 -4.30 0.50 19.92
N HIS A 85 -3.86 1.73 20.20
CA HIS A 85 -2.97 2.03 21.33
C HIS A 85 -3.57 2.99 22.36
N GLU A 86 -4.46 3.92 22.00
CA GLU A 86 -5.01 4.89 22.97
C GLU A 86 -6.35 4.45 23.55
N SER A 87 -7.19 3.78 22.74
CA SER A 87 -8.54 3.40 23.12
C SER A 87 -8.65 1.92 23.47
N VAL A 88 -8.65 1.61 24.77
CA VAL A 88 -8.89 0.24 25.26
C VAL A 88 -10.24 -0.29 24.78
N ALA A 89 -11.27 0.56 24.75
CA ALA A 89 -12.60 0.18 24.29
C ALA A 89 -12.62 -0.21 22.80
N GLU A 90 -11.92 0.54 21.93
CA GLU A 90 -11.82 0.22 20.50
C GLU A 90 -10.95 -1.01 20.26
N CYS A 91 -9.85 -1.17 20.99
CA CYS A 91 -9.04 -2.39 20.95
C CYS A 91 -9.87 -3.62 21.31
N LEU A 92 -10.62 -3.57 22.42
CA LEU A 92 -11.52 -4.64 22.82
C LEU A 92 -12.55 -4.90 21.72
N ALA A 93 -13.29 -3.89 21.28
CA ALA A 93 -14.33 -4.04 20.25
C ALA A 93 -13.80 -4.68 18.96
N THR A 94 -12.60 -4.31 18.52
CA THR A 94 -11.95 -4.86 17.31
C THR A 94 -11.50 -6.31 17.51
N LYS A 95 -10.94 -6.65 18.67
CA LYS A 95 -10.56 -8.03 18.99
C LYS A 95 -11.77 -8.94 19.14
N TYR A 96 -12.82 -8.48 19.82
CA TYR A 96 -14.07 -9.24 19.93
C TYR A 96 -14.74 -9.43 18.57
N SER A 97 -14.83 -8.40 17.73
CA SER A 97 -15.47 -8.52 16.42
C SER A 97 -14.72 -9.49 15.49
N SER A 98 -13.38 -9.44 15.49
CA SER A 98 -12.54 -10.35 14.69
C SER A 98 -12.55 -11.79 15.19
N MET A 99 -12.78 -12.03 16.49
CA MET A 99 -12.79 -13.37 17.09
C MET A 99 -14.18 -13.90 17.43
N THR A 100 -15.26 -13.19 17.06
CA THR A 100 -16.64 -13.53 17.47
C THR A 100 -17.03 -14.97 17.09
N SER A 101 -16.68 -15.41 15.88
CA SER A 101 -16.99 -16.78 15.42
C SER A 101 -16.29 -17.84 16.29
N VAL A 102 -15.02 -17.60 16.63
CA VAL A 102 -14.21 -18.49 17.48
C VAL A 102 -14.78 -18.52 18.89
N ILE A 103 -14.99 -17.35 19.51
CA ILE A 103 -15.52 -17.20 20.87
C ILE A 103 -16.88 -17.92 21.03
N ASN A 104 -17.72 -17.85 20.02
CA ASN A 104 -19.03 -18.51 20.03
C ASN A 104 -18.95 -20.03 19.96
N SER A 105 -17.88 -20.59 19.38
CA SER A 105 -17.64 -22.04 19.30
C SER A 105 -16.99 -22.64 20.55
N LEU A 106 -16.44 -21.80 21.44
CA LEU A 106 -15.75 -22.24 22.65
C LEU A 106 -16.73 -22.49 23.81
N GLY A 107 -16.37 -23.43 24.68
CA GLY A 107 -17.04 -23.63 25.97
C GLY A 107 -16.81 -22.45 26.93
N PHE A 108 -17.60 -22.37 28.01
CA PHE A 108 -17.60 -21.23 28.94
C PHE A 108 -16.21 -20.89 29.52
N GLU A 109 -15.44 -21.89 29.95
CA GLU A 109 -14.11 -21.67 30.52
C GLU A 109 -13.11 -21.16 29.49
N ALA A 110 -13.07 -21.78 28.30
CA ALA A 110 -12.21 -21.34 27.20
C ALA A 110 -12.58 -19.93 26.72
N ARG A 111 -13.88 -19.60 26.65
CA ARG A 111 -14.35 -18.25 26.36
C ARG A 111 -13.81 -17.25 27.38
N LYS A 112 -14.01 -17.51 28.67
CA LYS A 112 -13.51 -16.64 29.74
C LYS A 112 -11.99 -16.42 29.65
N SER A 113 -11.22 -17.48 29.38
CA SER A 113 -9.77 -17.37 29.19
C SER A 113 -9.39 -16.50 28.00
N VAL A 114 -10.09 -16.61 26.86
CA VAL A 114 -9.88 -15.75 25.69
C VAL A 114 -10.25 -14.30 25.99
N GLU A 115 -11.35 -14.05 26.70
CA GLU A 115 -11.78 -12.72 27.10
C GLU A 115 -10.77 -12.03 28.04
N GLU A 116 -10.23 -12.77 29.01
CA GLU A 116 -9.18 -12.29 29.91
C GLU A 116 -7.87 -12.01 29.16
N ALA A 117 -7.49 -12.87 28.21
CA ALA A 117 -6.32 -12.66 27.36
C ALA A 117 -6.47 -11.40 26.50
N ILE A 118 -7.61 -11.22 25.82
CA ILE A 118 -7.92 -10.02 25.04
C ILE A 118 -7.84 -8.76 25.90
N LYS A 119 -8.37 -8.82 27.13
CA LYS A 119 -8.33 -7.69 28.07
C LYS A 119 -6.90 -7.37 28.50
N SER A 120 -6.11 -8.39 28.81
CA SER A 120 -4.69 -8.25 29.13
C SER A 120 -3.91 -7.65 27.98
N ASP A 121 -4.12 -8.12 26.75
CA ASP A 121 -3.47 -7.61 25.55
C ASP A 121 -3.82 -6.14 25.30
N CYS A 122 -5.10 -5.78 25.33
CA CYS A 122 -5.53 -4.40 25.10
C CYS A 122 -5.08 -3.44 26.21
N SER A 123 -5.05 -3.90 27.47
CA SER A 123 -4.53 -3.10 28.59
C SER A 123 -3.00 -2.95 28.50
N GLY A 124 -2.32 -4.00 28.02
CA GLY A 124 -0.88 -4.02 27.81
C GLY A 124 -0.42 -3.26 26.57
N ALA A 125 -1.28 -3.08 25.58
CA ALA A 125 -1.05 -2.29 24.37
C ALA A 125 -1.41 -0.81 24.55
N GLN A 126 -1.95 -0.43 25.71
CA GLN A 126 -2.30 0.96 26.01
C GLN A 126 -1.04 1.83 26.00
N GLY A 127 -1.14 2.96 25.34
CA GLY A 127 -0.06 3.91 25.13
C GLY A 127 -0.58 5.25 24.61
N SER A 128 0.33 6.10 24.14
CA SER A 128 0.01 7.36 23.46
C SER A 128 0.69 7.44 22.12
N CYS A 129 -0.08 7.81 21.10
CA CYS A 129 0.40 8.05 19.75
C CYS A 129 1.12 9.40 19.70
N GLN A 130 2.38 9.38 19.25
CA GLN A 130 3.23 10.56 19.23
C GLN A 130 3.20 11.25 17.88
N LYS A 131 3.84 10.62 16.89
CA LYS A 131 4.13 11.25 15.61
C LYS A 131 3.82 10.30 14.46
N VAL A 132 3.29 10.87 13.38
CA VAL A 132 3.17 10.17 12.09
C VAL A 132 4.13 10.82 11.11
N GLU A 133 4.99 10.02 10.52
CA GLU A 133 6.01 10.44 9.58
C GLU A 133 5.78 9.78 8.22
N ALA A 134 6.01 10.54 7.16
CA ALA A 134 6.18 9.97 5.82
C ALA A 134 7.67 10.01 5.50
N SER A 135 8.19 8.96 4.87
CA SER A 135 9.53 8.95 4.30
C SER A 135 9.65 10.01 3.21
N GLU A 136 10.90 10.26 2.81
CA GLU A 136 11.15 10.99 1.57
C GLU A 136 10.56 10.22 0.37
N ILE A 137 10.15 10.96 -0.65
CA ILE A 137 9.63 10.38 -1.90
C ILE A 137 10.82 9.98 -2.76
N GLU A 138 10.99 8.67 -2.95
CA GLU A 138 12.02 8.07 -3.79
C GLU A 138 11.43 7.73 -5.15
N CYS A 139 12.01 8.26 -6.23
CA CYS A 139 11.55 8.03 -7.60
C CYS A 139 12.61 7.26 -8.41
N ALA A 140 12.15 6.32 -9.23
CA ALA A 140 12.97 5.54 -10.13
C ALA A 140 12.30 5.43 -11.51
N GLU A 141 13.08 5.52 -12.58
CA GLU A 141 12.61 5.24 -13.94
C GLU A 141 12.36 3.73 -14.08
N ILE A 142 11.21 3.38 -14.65
CA ILE A 142 10.82 2.00 -14.94
C ILE A 142 11.11 1.75 -16.42
N ASP A 143 12.09 0.89 -16.68
CA ASP A 143 12.26 0.34 -18.01
C ASP A 143 11.10 -0.63 -18.30
N SER A 144 10.15 -0.17 -19.12
CA SER A 144 8.95 -0.92 -19.52
C SER A 144 9.21 -2.31 -20.12
N SER A 145 10.46 -2.65 -20.43
CA SER A 145 10.89 -3.97 -20.91
C SER A 145 10.95 -5.05 -19.83
N THR A 146 10.96 -4.71 -18.54
CA THR A 146 11.24 -5.66 -17.46
C THR A 146 9.99 -6.14 -16.71
N GLU A 147 8.88 -5.40 -16.74
CA GLU A 147 7.72 -5.67 -15.88
C GLU A 147 6.76 -6.76 -16.39
N THR A 148 6.89 -7.21 -17.65
CA THR A 148 6.05 -8.30 -18.19
C THR A 148 6.48 -9.70 -17.75
N ALA A 149 7.64 -9.86 -17.10
CA ALA A 149 8.18 -11.17 -16.75
C ALA A 149 7.73 -11.72 -15.38
N GLU A 150 7.32 -10.87 -14.43
CA GLU A 150 7.03 -11.32 -13.05
C GLU A 150 5.54 -11.57 -12.77
N ALA A 151 4.62 -11.05 -13.59
CA ALA A 151 3.18 -11.25 -13.40
C ALA A 151 2.63 -12.62 -13.89
N GLN A 152 3.43 -13.46 -14.55
CA GLN A 152 3.00 -14.78 -15.06
C GLN A 152 3.60 -15.99 -14.32
N ALA A 153 4.41 -15.80 -13.28
CA ALA A 153 5.02 -16.91 -12.53
C ALA A 153 4.19 -17.42 -11.34
N GLY A 154 3.00 -16.85 -11.07
CA GLY A 154 2.21 -17.13 -9.86
C GLY A 154 1.04 -18.11 -9.99
N GLU A 155 0.51 -18.39 -11.18
CA GLU A 155 -0.66 -19.27 -11.37
C GLU A 155 -0.24 -20.60 -12.03
N GLY A 156 0.23 -21.56 -11.23
CA GLY A 156 0.59 -22.84 -11.83
C GLY A 156 1.06 -23.93 -10.89
N LYS A 157 0.46 -24.13 -9.71
CA LYS A 157 0.72 -25.35 -8.92
C LYS A 157 -0.33 -25.67 -7.84
N GLU A 158 -1.58 -25.91 -8.22
CA GLU A 158 -2.48 -26.66 -7.34
C GLU A 158 -3.57 -27.41 -8.12
N LYS A 159 -3.27 -28.65 -8.53
CA LYS A 159 -4.26 -29.74 -8.72
C LYS A 159 -3.60 -31.08 -9.08
N LYS A 160 -3.96 -32.11 -8.29
CA LYS A 160 -3.57 -33.55 -8.25
C LYS A 160 -2.66 -33.82 -7.06
N GLU A 161 -3.00 -34.66 -6.08
CA GLU A 161 -3.68 -35.95 -6.15
C GLU A 161 -4.61 -36.19 -4.97
N GLU A 162 -5.88 -36.50 -5.26
CA GLU A 162 -6.73 -37.31 -4.38
C GLU A 162 -7.32 -38.44 -5.24
N LYS A 163 -6.61 -39.58 -5.32
CA LYS A 163 -7.19 -40.86 -5.78
C LYS A 163 -6.31 -42.08 -5.44
N LYS A 164 -6.46 -42.63 -4.23
CA LYS A 164 -6.29 -44.06 -3.88
C LYS A 164 -6.81 -44.20 -2.45
N LYS A 165 -8.02 -44.72 -2.24
CA LYS A 165 -8.41 -46.14 -2.33
C LYS A 165 -7.66 -46.99 -1.31
#